data_AF-A0A0V1LZP6-F1
#
_entry.id   AF-A0A0V1LZP6-F1
#
_cell.length_a   1.000
_cell.length_b   1.000
_cell.length_c   1.000
_cell.angle_alpha   90.00
_cell.angle_beta   90.00
_cell.angle_gamma   90.00
#
_symmetry.space_group_name_H-M   'P 1'
#
loop_
_entity.id
_entity.type
_entity.pdbx_description
1 polymer ?
#
loop_
_entity_poly.entity_id
_entity_poly.type
_entity_poly.pdbx_seq_one_letter_code
_entity_poly.pdbx_strand_id
1 'polypeptide(L)'
;MEASTVAKVLVEKYIAYFGAPDYLHSDQGRSFEASVVLEMCRLFGIKKTRSSPYHPQGNGQAERFNRTLLDMLSIMVDGNPGQWDDMLPFVMLAYNSSVHEST
;
A
#
# COMPACT_ATOMS: atom_id res chain seq x y z
N MET A 1 -2.66 7.84 10.95
CA MET A 1 -1.69 6.72 10.92
C MET A 1 -0.31 7.31 11.13
N GLU A 2 0.38 6.90 12.19
CA GLU A 2 1.70 7.44 12.52
C GLU A 2 2.78 6.88 11.59
N ALA A 3 3.83 7.66 11.35
CA ALA A 3 4.95 7.23 10.50
C ALA A 3 5.66 5.99 11.05
N SER A 4 5.72 5.84 12.37
CA SER A 4 6.27 4.65 13.04
C SER A 4 5.46 3.39 12.71
N THR A 5 4.14 3.50 12.61
CA THR A 5 3.27 2.40 12.17
C THR A 5 3.57 2.01 10.73
N VAL A 6 3.72 2.98 9.83
CA VAL A 6 4.06 2.74 8.42
C VAL A 6 5.40 2.03 8.31
N ALA A 7 6.45 2.54 8.96
CA ALA A 7 7.78 1.92 8.94
C ALA A 7 7.74 0.49 9.49
N LYS A 8 7.03 0.27 10.60
CA LYS A 8 6.87 -1.06 11.20
C LYS A 8 6.20 -2.04 10.23
N VAL A 9 5.09 -1.65 9.62
CA VAL A 9 4.36 -2.50 8.67
C VAL A 9 5.20 -2.81 7.43
N LEU A 10 5.90 -1.82 6.86
CA LEU A 10 6.79 -2.04 5.71
C LEU A 10 7.89 -3.06 6.04
N VAL A 11 8.51 -2.97 7.22
CA VAL A 11 9.53 -3.92 7.63
C VAL A 11 8.94 -5.30 7.91
N GLU A 12 7.94 -5.39 8.78
CA GLU A 12 7.42 -6.66 9.29
C GLU A 12 6.56 -7.43 8.30
N LYS A 13 5.86 -6.74 7.39
CA LYS A 13 4.87 -7.37 6.50
C LYS A 13 5.33 -7.42 5.05
N TYR A 14 6.30 -6.60 4.65
CA TYR A 14 6.78 -6.59 3.27
C TYR A 14 8.25 -7.00 3.19
N ILE A 15 9.16 -6.21 3.76
CA ILE A 15 10.62 -6.42 3.61
C ILE A 15 11.05 -7.77 4.20
N ALA A 16 10.47 -8.19 5.33
CA ALA A 16 10.78 -9.48 5.94
C ALA A 16 10.42 -10.70 5.07
N TYR A 17 9.44 -10.58 4.18
CA TYR A 17 8.95 -11.68 3.35
C TYR A 17 9.48 -11.62 1.91
N PHE A 18 9.61 -10.42 1.34
CA PHE A 18 9.95 -10.22 -0.07
C PHE A 18 11.34 -9.61 -0.29
N GLY A 19 12.00 -9.17 0.78
CA GLY A 19 13.23 -8.39 0.70
C GLY A 19 12.97 -6.89 0.50
N ALA A 20 14.05 -6.10 0.60
CA ALA A 20 13.97 -4.66 0.39
C ALA A 20 13.81 -4.35 -1.11
N PRO A 21 12.82 -3.53 -1.51
CA PRO A 21 12.68 -3.10 -2.90
C PRO A 21 13.73 -2.06 -3.27
N ASP A 22 14.05 -1.94 -4.56
CA ASP A 22 14.97 -0.89 -5.04
C ASP A 22 14.39 0.53 -4.81
N TYR A 23 13.06 0.67 -4.92
CA TYR A 23 12.36 1.95 -4.85
C TYR A 23 11.12 1.85 -3.96
N LEU A 24 10.91 2.88 -3.13
CA LEU A 24 9.64 3.13 -2.46
C LEU A 24 9.02 4.39 -3.08
N HIS A 25 7.92 4.24 -3.81
CA HIS A 25 7.16 5.34 -4.38
C HIS A 25 5.89 5.57 -3.56
N SER A 26 5.60 6.82 -3.18
CA SER A 26 4.38 7.17 -2.44
C SER A 26 3.90 8.57 -2.81
N ASP A 27 2.73 8.95 -2.30
CA ASP A 27 2.35 10.36 -2.23
C ASP A 27 3.20 11.14 -1.22
N GLN A 28 2.89 12.42 -1.05
CA GLN A 28 3.55 13.33 -0.09
C GLN A 28 2.89 13.29 1.30
N GLY A 29 2.21 12.19 1.64
CA GLY A 29 1.64 11.98 2.95
C GLY A 29 2.71 12.08 4.05
N ARG A 30 2.42 12.82 5.12
CA ARG A 30 3.38 13.07 6.22
C ARG A 30 3.97 11.79 6.80
N SER A 31 3.19 10.71 6.84
CA SER A 31 3.64 9.42 7.38
C SER A 31 4.71 8.75 6.51
N PHE A 32 4.75 9.01 5.20
CA PHE A 32 5.76 8.48 4.27
C PHE A 32 6.97 9.40 4.10
N GLU A 33 6.83 10.70 4.40
CA GLU A 33 7.90 11.70 4.32
C GLU A 33 8.58 11.96 5.68
N ALA A 34 8.10 11.33 6.75
CA ALA A 34 8.70 11.45 8.08
C ALA A 34 10.10 10.80 8.16
N SER A 35 10.94 11.34 9.04
CA SER A 35 12.34 10.91 9.22
C SER A 35 12.49 9.41 9.48
N VAL A 36 11.58 8.80 10.23
CA VAL A 36 11.62 7.35 10.53
C VAL A 36 11.52 6.49 9.26
N VAL A 37 10.70 6.89 8.28
CA VAL A 37 10.56 6.16 7.01
C VAL A 37 11.76 6.43 6.10
N LEU A 38 12.27 7.66 6.09
CA LEU A 38 13.47 8.01 5.32
C LEU A 38 14.71 7.27 5.83
N GLU A 39 14.87 7.18 7.15
CA GLU A 39 15.98 6.48 7.78
C GLU A 39 15.87 4.96 7.56
N MET A 40 14.65 4.40 7.66
CA MET A 40 14.40 3.02 7.26
C MET A 40 14.82 2.78 5.80
N CYS A 41 14.40 3.64 4.86
CA CYS A 41 14.80 3.51 3.47
C CYS A 41 16.33 3.53 3.31
N ARG A 42 17.02 4.44 4.02
CA ARG A 42 18.49 4.54 4.01
C ARG A 42 19.16 3.25 4.49
N LEU A 43 18.68 2.67 5.59
CA LEU A 43 19.24 1.46 6.19
C LEU A 43 19.08 0.23 5.29
N PHE A 44 17.95 0.13 4.58
CA PHE A 44 17.68 -0.97 3.66
C PHE A 44 18.16 -0.72 2.23
N GLY A 45 18.82 0.42 1.94
CA GLY A 45 19.28 0.77 0.60
C GLY A 45 18.16 1.11 -0.39
N ILE A 46 16.96 1.43 0.10
CA ILE A 46 15.77 1.72 -0.69
C ILE A 46 15.81 3.18 -1.17
N LYS A 47 15.61 3.41 -2.48
CA LYS A 47 15.49 4.76 -3.02
C LYS A 47 14.07 5.30 -2.88
N LYS A 48 13.88 6.25 -1.97
CA LYS A 48 12.58 6.93 -1.80
C LYS A 48 12.30 7.87 -2.98
N THR A 49 11.12 7.74 -3.56
CA THR A 49 10.57 8.65 -4.57
C THR A 49 9.15 9.08 -4.16
N ARG A 50 8.61 10.11 -4.82
CA ARG A 50 7.27 10.62 -4.52
C ARG A 50 6.55 11.14 -5.75
N SER A 51 5.22 11.13 -5.74
CA SER A 51 4.43 11.83 -6.75
C SER A 51 4.66 13.35 -6.64
N SER A 52 4.65 14.05 -7.79
CA SER A 52 4.78 15.50 -7.78
C SER A 52 3.48 16.14 -7.27
N PRO A 53 3.57 17.33 -6.63
CA PRO A 53 2.38 18.07 -6.25
C PRO A 53 1.48 18.28 -7.47
N TYR A 54 0.18 18.06 -7.33
CA TYR A 54 -0.82 18.23 -8.40
C TYR A 54 -0.71 17.29 -9.61
N HIS A 55 0.13 16.23 -9.57
CA HIS A 55 0.11 15.13 -10.56
C HIS A 55 -0.08 13.76 -9.88
N PRO A 56 -1.30 13.46 -9.41
CA PRO A 56 -1.62 12.17 -8.78
C PRO A 56 -1.43 10.97 -9.71
N GLN A 57 -1.35 11.19 -11.03
CA GLN A 57 -1.07 10.16 -12.04
C GLN A 57 0.18 9.33 -11.75
N GLY A 58 1.21 9.90 -11.11
CA GLY A 58 2.42 9.18 -10.69
C GLY A 58 2.16 8.08 -9.66
N ASN A 59 1.10 8.23 -8.86
CA ASN A 59 0.62 7.23 -7.90
C ASN A 59 -0.63 6.48 -8.40
N GLY A 60 -0.98 6.66 -9.68
CA GLY A 60 -2.25 6.19 -10.24
C GLY A 60 -2.44 4.68 -10.19
N GLN A 61 -1.37 3.88 -10.13
CA GLN A 61 -1.49 2.44 -9.94
C GLN A 61 -2.02 2.09 -8.55
N ALA A 62 -1.44 2.66 -7.49
CA ALA A 62 -1.90 2.45 -6.12
C ALA A 62 -3.34 2.98 -5.93
N GLU A 63 -3.66 4.14 -6.51
CA GLU A 63 -5.01 4.70 -6.45
C GLU A 63 -6.06 3.82 -7.17
N ARG A 64 -5.73 3.31 -8.36
CA ARG A 64 -6.60 2.38 -9.10
C ARG A 64 -6.81 1.08 -8.32
N PHE A 65 -5.73 0.51 -7.80
CA PHE A 65 -5.80 -0.70 -6.97
C PHE A 65 -6.68 -0.47 -5.75
N ASN A 66 -6.45 0.60 -4.99
CA ASN A 66 -7.24 0.92 -3.80
C ASN A 66 -8.73 1.05 -4.12
N ARG A 67 -9.08 1.68 -5.24
CA ARG A 67 -10.48 1.76 -5.69
C ARG A 67 -11.07 0.37 -5.94
N THR A 68 -10.40 -0.47 -6.74
CA THR A 68 -10.87 -1.83 -7.00
C THR A 68 -10.99 -2.66 -5.72
N LEU A 69 -10.01 -2.56 -4.82
CA LEU A 69 -10.03 -3.27 -3.54
C LEU A 69 -11.23 -2.83 -2.68
N LEU A 70 -11.50 -1.53 -2.60
CA LEU A 70 -12.63 -0.99 -1.85
C LEU A 70 -13.98 -1.40 -2.47
N ASP A 71 -14.08 -1.44 -3.80
CA ASP A 71 -15.28 -1.90 -4.51
C ASP A 71 -15.54 -3.39 -4.22
N MET A 72 -14.51 -4.23 -4.27
CA MET A 72 -14.63 -5.65 -3.90
C MET A 72 -14.99 -5.84 -2.43
N LEU A 73 -14.36 -5.07 -1.54
CA LEU A 73 -14.60 -5.15 -0.10
C LEU A 73 -16.04 -4.72 0.24
N SER A 74 -16.55 -3.67 -0.39
CA SER A 74 -17.92 -3.19 -0.15
C SER A 74 -18.99 -4.20 -0.55
N ILE A 75 -18.74 -5.02 -1.58
CA ILE A 75 -19.59 -6.17 -1.93
C ILE A 75 -19.50 -7.26 -0.85
N MET A 76 -18.30 -7.58 -0.39
CA MET A 76 -18.05 -8.68 0.56
C MET A 76 -18.60 -8.41 1.97
N VAL A 77 -18.70 -7.15 2.38
CA VAL A 77 -19.20 -6.75 3.71
C VAL A 77 -20.64 -6.26 3.68
N ASP A 78 -21.34 -6.43 2.55
CA ASP A 78 -22.75 -6.02 2.44
C ASP A 78 -23.59 -6.74 3.51
N GLY A 79 -24.39 -5.96 4.25
CA GLY A 79 -25.13 -6.45 5.41
C GLY A 79 -24.35 -6.56 6.73
N ASN A 80 -23.00 -6.49 6.73
CA ASN A 80 -22.20 -6.39 7.96
C ASN A 80 -20.87 -5.61 7.78
N PRO A 81 -20.90 -4.28 7.62
CA PRO A 81 -19.70 -3.47 7.38
C PRO A 81 -18.64 -3.53 8.49
N GLY A 82 -19.01 -4.00 9.69
CA GLY A 82 -18.11 -4.08 10.84
C GLY A 82 -17.01 -5.15 10.73
N GLN A 83 -17.14 -6.10 9.79
CA GLN A 83 -16.18 -7.20 9.58
C GLN A 83 -15.17 -6.93 8.45
N TRP A 84 -15.03 -5.68 8.03
CA TRP A 84 -14.20 -5.34 6.88
C TRP A 84 -12.73 -5.75 7.03
N ASP A 85 -12.19 -5.67 8.24
CA ASP A 85 -10.81 -6.03 8.56
C ASP A 85 -10.59 -7.54 8.53
N ASP A 86 -11.57 -8.32 9.01
CA ASP A 86 -11.56 -9.79 8.88
C ASP A 86 -11.67 -10.23 7.42
N MET A 87 -12.38 -9.46 6.58
CA MET A 87 -12.60 -9.79 5.16
C MET A 87 -11.43 -9.37 4.24
N LEU A 88 -10.56 -8.45 4.68
CA LEU A 88 -9.46 -7.94 3.87
C LEU A 88 -8.54 -9.03 3.27
N PRO A 89 -8.09 -10.07 4.01
CA PRO A 89 -7.25 -11.12 3.44
C PRO A 89 -7.94 -11.90 2.31
N PHE A 90 -9.25 -12.14 2.42
CA PHE A 90 -10.03 -12.85 1.41
C PHE A 90 -10.22 -12.00 0.15
N VAL A 91 -10.46 -10.70 0.31
CA VAL A 91 -10.53 -9.75 -0.81
C VAL A 91 -9.18 -9.66 -1.53
N MET A 92 -8.07 -9.59 -0.80
CA MET A 92 -6.73 -9.63 -1.41
C MET A 92 -6.47 -10.93 -2.18
N LEU A 93 -6.87 -12.07 -1.63
CA LEU A 93 -6.74 -13.36 -2.32
C LEU A 93 -7.54 -13.39 -3.63
N ALA A 94 -8.80 -12.92 -3.58
CA ALA A 94 -9.66 -12.84 -4.76
C ALA A 94 -9.07 -11.90 -5.83
N TYR A 95 -8.58 -10.72 -5.43
CA TYR A 95 -7.95 -9.78 -6.36
C TYR A 95 -6.69 -10.36 -7.01
N ASN A 96 -5.77 -10.88 -6.21
CA ASN A 96 -4.49 -11.42 -6.70
C ASN A 96 -4.65 -12.68 -7.57
N SER A 97 -5.79 -13.38 -7.47
CA SER A 97 -6.10 -14.56 -8.29
C SER A 97 -6.95 -14.23 -9.53
N SER A 98 -7.33 -12.96 -9.72
CA SER A 98 -8.16 -12.54 -10.84
C SER A 98 -7.33 -12.24 -12.09
N VAL A 99 -7.90 -12.54 -13.26
CA VAL A 99 -7.27 -12.21 -14.55
C VAL A 99 -7.41 -10.71 -14.78
N HIS A 100 -6.28 -10.03 -15.01
CA HIS A 100 -6.26 -8.62 -15.33
C HIS A 100 -6.09 -8.46 -16.84
N GLU A 101 -6.94 -7.67 -17.50
CA GLU A 101 -6.90 -7.47 -18.96
C GLU A 101 -5.55 -6.93 -19.49
N SER A 102 -4.74 -6.33 -18.61
CA SER A 102 -3.43 -5.76 -18.96
C SER A 102 -2.26 -6.75 -18.91
N THR A 103 -2.50 -8.00 -18.48
CA THR A 103 -1.49 -9.07 -18.36
C THR A 103 -1.91 -10.29 -19.17
#